data_AF-E1ZTG9-F1
#
_entry.id   AF-E1ZTG9-F1
#
_cell.length_a   1.000
_cell.length_b   1.000
_cell.length_c   1.000
_cell.angle_alpha   90.00
_cell.angle_beta   90.00
_cell.angle_gamma   90.00
#
_symmetry.space_group_name_H-M   'P 1'
#
loop_
_entity.id
_entity.type
_entity.pdbx_description
1 polymer ?
#
loop_
_entity_poly.entity_id
_entity_poly.type
_entity_poly.pdbx_seq_one_letter_code
_entity_poly.pdbx_strand_id
1 'polypeptide(L)'
;MEVLTAIEGCEDTRLKARFLKAISLVSRALDLYGTRGVAFSFNGGKDSTVLLHLLRATVAQRQRLHEATVGTPNGFCDDLPLGGVLTFFFHHDTDFPEILEFTHETNKQYGLCMEILTGDFKQGLEQLLQQTHIQGIILGTRRGDPNAADQETFCPSSVGWPPFMRINPILDWSYHDVWGFLNLAHVPYCCLYDQGYTSLGAVSNTVPNSALRLEDGSYAPAHMLPDARLERAGRQSKVQRQVSEAGSANRTAALLIIGDEILSAKVEDANTPFLCRELRAIGWTVNKVVVVRDDVLAICQEVRRLSAAHDIVITAGGLGPTLDDVTMAALAEAVDQRLALHPQLESRIRKKFGDNTTSAHLKMAEAPTGKE
;
A
#
# COMPACT_ATOMS: atom_id res chain seq x y z
N MET A 1 11.45 29.00 -15.19
CA MET A 1 12.13 29.01 -16.51
C MET A 1 13.18 27.91 -16.62
N GLU A 2 13.97 27.65 -15.57
CA GLU A 2 15.03 26.64 -15.56
C GLU A 2 14.55 25.22 -15.94
N VAL A 3 13.41 24.76 -15.42
CA VAL A 3 12.85 23.43 -15.76
C VAL A 3 12.51 23.30 -17.24
N LEU A 4 11.88 24.31 -17.84
CA LEU A 4 11.49 24.26 -19.25
C LEU A 4 12.73 24.23 -20.15
N THR A 5 13.75 25.02 -19.81
CA THR A 5 15.05 25.01 -20.50
C THR A 5 15.75 23.66 -20.34
N ALA A 6 15.72 23.05 -19.15
CA ALA A 6 16.29 21.71 -18.93
C ALA A 6 15.59 20.63 -19.78
N ILE A 7 14.27 20.68 -19.88
CA ILE A 7 13.49 19.76 -20.74
C ILE A 7 13.81 19.98 -22.21
N GLU A 8 13.88 21.24 -22.65
CA GLU A 8 14.21 21.61 -24.04
C GLU A 8 15.62 21.19 -24.43
N GLY A 9 16.58 21.32 -23.51
CA GLY A 9 17.98 20.91 -23.67
C GLY A 9 18.25 19.43 -23.46
N CYS A 10 17.25 18.63 -23.09
CA CYS A 10 17.43 17.19 -22.87
C CYS A 10 17.82 16.46 -24.17
N GLU A 11 18.99 15.84 -24.17
CA GLU A 11 19.48 15.04 -25.31
C GLU A 11 18.80 13.66 -25.41
N ASP A 12 18.32 13.12 -24.28
CA ASP A 12 17.54 11.89 -24.28
C ASP A 12 16.15 12.16 -24.87
N THR A 13 16.00 11.80 -26.15
CA THR A 13 14.76 11.99 -26.91
C THR A 13 13.56 11.27 -26.30
N ARG A 14 13.76 10.12 -25.64
CA ARG A 14 12.68 9.33 -25.05
C ARG A 14 12.18 9.99 -23.77
N LEU A 15 13.11 10.44 -22.93
CA LEU A 15 12.81 11.15 -21.69
C LEU A 15 12.17 12.52 -21.99
N LYS A 16 12.72 13.26 -22.96
CA LYS A 16 12.14 14.52 -23.46
C LYS A 16 10.72 14.34 -23.97
N ALA A 17 10.45 13.30 -24.76
CA ALA A 17 9.11 13.01 -25.27
C ALA A 17 8.10 12.73 -24.13
N ARG A 18 8.52 12.03 -23.06
CA ARG A 18 7.69 11.80 -21.88
C ARG A 18 7.36 13.09 -21.14
N PHE A 19 8.33 13.98 -20.99
CA PHE A 19 8.15 15.28 -20.33
C PHE A 19 7.18 16.18 -21.11
N LEU A 20 7.37 16.27 -22.43
CA LEU A 20 6.48 17.03 -23.32
C LEU A 20 5.06 16.44 -23.36
N LYS A 21 4.92 15.11 -23.33
CA LYS A 21 3.61 14.45 -23.20
C LYS A 21 2.93 14.88 -21.89
N ALA A 22 3.64 14.84 -20.76
CA ALA A 22 3.06 15.23 -19.47
C ALA A 22 2.66 16.72 -19.44
N ILE A 23 3.48 17.62 -19.97
CA ILE A 23 3.14 19.05 -20.13
C ILE A 23 1.89 19.22 -21.00
N SER A 24 1.81 18.52 -22.14
CA SER A 24 0.64 18.56 -23.02
C SER A 24 -0.64 18.11 -22.31
N LEU A 25 -0.56 17.08 -21.46
CA LEU A 25 -1.69 16.60 -20.67
C LEU A 25 -2.13 17.61 -19.61
N VAL A 26 -1.19 18.25 -18.91
CA VAL A 26 -1.49 19.34 -17.98
C VAL A 26 -2.12 20.51 -18.73
N SER A 27 -1.55 20.92 -19.87
CA SER A 27 -2.13 21.99 -20.70
C SER A 27 -3.56 21.64 -21.11
N ARG A 28 -3.80 20.43 -21.61
CA ARG A 28 -5.15 19.99 -21.97
C ARG A 28 -6.13 20.09 -20.81
N ALA A 29 -5.73 19.74 -19.59
CA ALA A 29 -6.59 19.89 -18.42
C ALA A 29 -6.96 21.36 -18.15
N LEU A 30 -5.97 22.26 -18.25
CA LEU A 30 -6.19 23.69 -18.08
C LEU A 30 -7.04 24.30 -19.21
N ASP A 31 -6.99 23.75 -20.44
CA ASP A 31 -7.89 24.13 -21.54
C ASP A 31 -9.34 23.68 -21.29
N LEU A 32 -9.52 22.47 -20.76
CA LEU A 32 -10.84 21.89 -20.55
C LEU A 32 -11.60 22.50 -19.37
N TYR A 33 -10.89 22.80 -18.28
CA TYR A 33 -11.53 23.22 -17.01
C TYR A 33 -11.18 24.66 -16.61
N GLY A 34 -10.27 25.32 -17.32
CA GLY A 34 -9.68 26.59 -16.88
C GLY A 34 -8.76 26.42 -15.68
N THR A 35 -7.91 27.41 -15.40
CA THR A 35 -6.96 27.32 -14.27
C THR A 35 -7.66 27.25 -12.91
N ARG A 36 -8.73 28.03 -12.71
CA ARG A 36 -9.54 28.04 -11.48
C ARG A 36 -10.45 26.83 -11.32
N GLY A 37 -10.69 26.07 -12.40
CA GLY A 37 -11.42 24.80 -12.36
C GLY A 37 -10.51 23.59 -12.13
N VAL A 38 -9.20 23.80 -11.99
CA VAL A 38 -8.22 22.75 -11.70
C VAL A 38 -7.61 22.97 -10.33
N ALA A 39 -7.45 21.86 -9.60
CA ALA A 39 -6.65 21.81 -8.39
C ALA A 39 -5.46 20.88 -8.54
N PHE A 40 -4.48 21.07 -7.67
CA PHE A 40 -3.26 20.29 -7.62
C PHE A 40 -3.02 19.77 -6.20
N SER A 41 -2.95 18.45 -6.06
CA SER A 41 -2.63 17.81 -4.79
C SER A 41 -1.11 17.70 -4.64
N PHE A 42 -0.54 18.48 -3.74
CA PHE A 42 0.89 18.47 -3.45
C PHE A 42 1.14 17.88 -2.06
N ASN A 43 2.04 16.91 -1.97
CA ASN A 43 2.34 16.18 -0.72
C ASN A 43 3.83 16.13 -0.36
N GLY A 44 4.67 16.94 -1.03
CA GLY A 44 6.12 16.95 -0.83
C GLY A 44 6.86 15.70 -1.31
N GLY A 45 6.14 14.64 -1.73
CA GLY A 45 6.73 13.45 -2.33
C GLY A 45 7.39 13.75 -3.68
N LYS A 46 8.28 12.85 -4.13
CA LYS A 46 9.00 13.00 -5.41
C LYS A 46 8.05 13.17 -6.61
N ASP A 47 6.93 12.44 -6.62
CA ASP A 47 6.00 12.41 -7.76
C ASP A 47 5.19 13.70 -7.86
N SER A 48 4.68 14.22 -6.73
CA SER A 48 4.00 15.52 -6.70
C SER A 48 4.98 16.67 -6.92
N THR A 49 6.25 16.54 -6.50
CA THR A 49 7.31 17.50 -6.81
C THR A 49 7.57 17.60 -8.31
N VAL A 50 7.69 16.47 -9.02
CA VAL A 50 7.76 16.47 -10.49
C VAL A 50 6.55 17.20 -11.09
N LEU A 51 5.34 16.89 -10.63
CA LEU A 51 4.12 17.52 -11.14
C LEU A 51 4.06 19.04 -10.90
N LEU A 52 4.49 19.52 -9.74
CA LEU A 52 4.58 20.95 -9.46
C LEU A 52 5.42 21.64 -10.53
N HIS A 53 6.58 21.08 -10.85
CA HIS A 53 7.50 21.65 -11.82
C HIS A 53 7.01 21.51 -13.27
N LEU A 54 6.31 20.42 -13.61
CA LEU A 54 5.61 20.29 -14.90
C LEU A 54 4.48 21.31 -15.04
N LEU A 55 3.72 21.57 -13.99
CA LEU A 55 2.66 22.58 -13.98
C LEU A 55 3.23 23.99 -14.12
N ARG A 56 4.30 24.32 -13.38
CA ARG A 56 5.04 25.58 -13.54
C ARG A 56 5.57 25.76 -14.97
N ALA A 57 6.12 24.71 -15.57
CA ALA A 57 6.60 24.75 -16.95
C ALA A 57 5.44 24.98 -17.94
N THR A 58 4.30 24.34 -17.72
CA THR A 58 3.09 24.49 -18.54
C THR A 58 2.54 25.91 -18.49
N VAL A 59 2.43 26.50 -17.30
CA VAL A 59 1.97 27.88 -17.11
C VAL A 59 2.92 28.87 -17.80
N ALA A 60 4.23 28.70 -17.59
CA ALA A 60 5.23 29.54 -18.26
C ALA A 60 5.19 29.41 -19.79
N GLN A 61 4.98 28.20 -20.32
CA GLN A 61 4.84 27.98 -21.77
C GLN A 61 3.61 28.70 -22.33
N ARG A 62 2.49 28.65 -21.60
CA ARG A 62 1.25 29.34 -21.98
C ARG A 62 1.40 30.86 -21.95
N GLN A 63 2.06 31.41 -20.94
CA GLN A 63 2.34 32.84 -20.84
C GLN A 63 3.16 33.32 -22.05
N ARG A 64 4.27 32.62 -22.37
CA ARG A 64 5.09 32.94 -23.55
C ARG A 64 4.29 32.90 -24.86
N LEU A 65 3.43 31.89 -25.02
CA LEU A 65 2.58 31.78 -26.22
C LEU A 65 1.55 32.91 -26.29
N HIS A 66 0.97 33.31 -25.16
CA HIS A 66 0.03 34.43 -25.10
C HIS A 66 0.71 35.76 -25.46
N GLU A 67 1.88 36.03 -24.87
CA GLU A 67 2.71 37.21 -25.16
C GLU A 67 3.07 37.29 -26.64
N ALA A 68 3.44 36.15 -27.26
CA ALA A 68 3.81 36.08 -28.67
C ALA A 68 2.62 36.26 -29.64
N THR A 69 1.41 35.89 -29.23
CA THR A 69 0.22 35.87 -30.13
C THR A 69 -0.62 37.15 -30.02
N VAL A 70 -0.76 37.71 -28.82
CA VAL A 70 -1.73 38.79 -28.56
C VAL A 70 -1.08 40.15 -28.35
N GLY A 71 0.23 40.22 -28.06
CA GLY A 71 0.95 41.46 -27.78
C GLY A 71 0.37 42.16 -26.54
N THR A 72 0.99 41.95 -25.37
CA THR A 72 0.51 42.32 -24.03
C THR A 72 -0.70 43.28 -23.96
N PRO A 73 -1.90 42.74 -23.65
CA PRO A 73 -2.91 43.54 -22.96
C PRO A 73 -3.46 42.79 -21.73
N ASN A 74 -3.59 43.54 -20.62
CA ASN A 74 -4.30 43.20 -19.38
C ASN A 74 -5.38 42.10 -19.54
N GLY A 75 -5.12 40.88 -19.08
CA GLY A 75 -6.13 39.82 -19.18
C GLY A 75 -5.72 38.43 -18.70
N PHE A 76 -4.43 38.08 -18.68
CA PHE A 76 -3.97 36.98 -17.84
C PHE A 76 -3.85 37.49 -16.41
N CYS A 77 -4.41 36.76 -15.43
CA CYS A 77 -4.10 37.01 -14.02
C CYS A 77 -2.65 36.56 -13.78
N ASP A 78 -1.69 37.38 -14.22
CA ASP A 78 -0.25 37.10 -14.14
C ASP A 78 0.29 37.07 -12.70
N ASP A 79 -0.50 37.56 -11.73
CA ASP A 79 -0.11 37.62 -10.32
C ASP A 79 -0.56 36.40 -9.50
N LEU A 80 -1.31 35.45 -10.08
CA LEU A 80 -1.81 34.29 -9.34
C LEU A 80 -0.83 33.10 -9.42
N PRO A 81 -0.51 32.45 -8.28
CA PRO A 81 0.34 31.27 -8.24
C PRO A 81 -0.17 30.19 -9.19
N LEU A 82 0.73 29.61 -9.99
CA LEU A 82 0.41 28.58 -10.98
C LEU A 82 -0.74 28.96 -11.94
N GLY A 83 -0.90 30.26 -12.25
CA GLY A 83 -1.97 30.76 -13.12
C GLY A 83 -3.37 30.70 -12.48
N GLY A 84 -3.45 30.53 -11.16
CA GLY A 84 -4.69 30.41 -10.40
C GLY A 84 -5.16 28.97 -10.16
N VAL A 85 -4.30 27.97 -10.39
CA VAL A 85 -4.57 26.58 -10.00
C VAL A 85 -4.49 26.47 -8.48
N LEU A 86 -5.57 26.01 -7.84
CA LEU A 86 -5.60 25.82 -6.40
C LEU A 86 -4.67 24.68 -6.00
N THR A 87 -3.76 24.92 -5.07
CA THR A 87 -2.90 23.86 -4.50
C THR A 87 -3.40 23.49 -3.12
N PHE A 88 -3.48 22.20 -2.81
CA PHE A 88 -3.82 21.73 -1.47
C PHE A 88 -2.93 20.59 -1.01
N PHE A 89 -2.82 20.46 0.30
CA PHE A 89 -2.09 19.41 1.01
C PHE A 89 -2.95 18.84 2.13
N PHE A 90 -2.99 17.51 2.25
CA PHE A 90 -3.59 16.85 3.39
C PHE A 90 -2.54 16.61 4.47
N HIS A 91 -2.68 17.33 5.58
CA HIS A 91 -1.79 17.19 6.72
C HIS A 91 -2.25 16.05 7.64
N HIS A 92 -1.31 15.19 8.01
CA HIS A 92 -1.51 14.17 9.04
C HIS A 92 -0.43 14.25 10.12
N ASP A 93 -0.83 14.04 11.37
CA ASP A 93 0.10 13.98 12.52
C ASP A 93 1.17 12.88 12.40
N THR A 94 0.93 11.92 11.50
CA THR A 94 1.86 10.81 11.24
C THR A 94 2.86 11.08 10.12
N ASP A 95 2.83 12.26 9.51
CA ASP A 95 3.76 12.63 8.43
C ASP A 95 5.17 12.87 8.97
N PHE A 96 6.16 12.67 8.09
CA PHE A 96 7.55 12.97 8.42
C PHE A 96 7.74 14.49 8.58
N PRO A 97 8.38 14.97 9.66
CA PRO A 97 8.73 16.38 9.83
C PRO A 97 9.47 16.96 8.61
N GLU A 98 10.36 16.18 8.00
CA GLU A 98 11.14 16.58 6.82
C GLU A 98 10.28 16.77 5.58
N ILE A 99 9.19 16.00 5.43
CA ILE A 99 8.22 16.20 4.33
C ILE A 99 7.36 17.43 4.59
N LEU A 100 6.97 17.68 5.84
CA LEU A 100 6.21 18.87 6.22
C LEU A 100 7.03 20.14 6.00
N GLU A 101 8.29 20.14 6.46
CA GLU A 101 9.24 21.23 6.24
C GLU A 101 9.47 21.47 4.74
N PHE A 102 9.77 20.41 3.98
CA PHE A 102 9.93 20.52 2.53
C PHE A 102 8.68 21.08 1.84
N THR A 103 7.50 20.65 2.27
CA THR A 103 6.22 21.13 1.71
C THR A 103 6.00 22.61 2.03
N HIS A 104 6.28 23.02 3.28
CA HIS A 104 6.14 24.41 3.72
C HIS A 104 7.12 25.35 3.00
N GLU A 105 8.39 24.98 2.92
CA GLU A 105 9.40 25.77 2.21
C GLU A 105 9.11 25.83 0.72
N THR A 106 8.65 24.73 0.11
CA THR A 106 8.21 24.73 -1.30
C THR A 106 7.01 25.68 -1.51
N ASN A 107 6.01 25.64 -0.62
CA ASN A 107 4.86 26.54 -0.66
C ASN A 107 5.30 28.01 -0.60
N LYS A 108 6.21 28.34 0.31
CA LYS A 108 6.76 29.69 0.49
C LYS A 108 7.61 30.13 -0.69
N GLN A 109 8.53 29.28 -1.15
CA GLN A 109 9.46 29.56 -2.25
C GLN A 109 8.73 29.87 -3.55
N TYR A 110 7.64 29.14 -3.84
CA TYR A 110 6.88 29.31 -5.07
C TYR A 110 5.56 30.07 -4.88
N GLY A 111 5.30 30.57 -3.67
CA GLY A 111 4.10 31.31 -3.32
C GLY A 111 2.81 30.56 -3.64
N LEU A 112 2.72 29.25 -3.41
CA LEU A 112 1.61 28.42 -3.93
C LEU A 112 0.24 28.71 -3.31
N CYS A 113 0.18 29.48 -2.21
CA CYS A 113 -1.03 29.74 -1.43
C CYS A 113 -1.78 28.45 -1.11
N MET A 114 -1.04 27.45 -0.64
CA MET A 114 -1.53 26.09 -0.45
C MET A 114 -2.57 26.00 0.67
N GLU A 115 -3.73 25.43 0.35
CA GLU A 115 -4.77 25.08 1.31
C GLU A 115 -4.37 23.83 2.10
N ILE A 116 -4.37 23.91 3.43
CA ILE A 116 -4.06 22.78 4.30
C ILE A 116 -5.36 22.15 4.78
N LEU A 117 -5.61 20.92 4.34
CA LEU A 117 -6.75 20.12 4.73
C LEU A 117 -6.33 19.17 5.86
N THR A 118 -7.17 19.05 6.88
CA THR A 118 -6.94 18.17 8.03
C THR A 118 -8.10 17.19 8.19
N GLY A 119 -7.81 15.99 8.72
CA GLY A 119 -8.83 14.99 9.03
C GLY A 119 -9.05 13.96 7.91
N ASP A 120 -10.30 13.51 7.74
CA ASP A 120 -10.64 12.48 6.77
C ASP A 120 -10.51 12.99 5.33
N PHE A 121 -9.83 12.21 4.48
CA PHE A 121 -9.56 12.56 3.08
C PHE A 121 -10.82 12.85 2.29
N LYS A 122 -11.86 12.02 2.46
CA LYS A 122 -13.08 12.14 1.66
C LYS A 122 -13.86 13.38 2.09
N GLN A 123 -14.01 13.60 3.40
CA GLN A 123 -14.71 14.77 3.93
C GLN A 123 -14.00 16.08 3.59
N GLY A 124 -12.67 16.13 3.76
CA GLY A 124 -11.89 17.32 3.42
C GLY A 124 -11.99 17.64 1.92
N LEU A 125 -11.98 16.62 1.07
CA LEU A 125 -12.14 16.81 -0.37
C LEU A 125 -13.57 17.23 -0.75
N GLU A 126 -14.59 16.65 -0.12
CA GLU A 126 -15.99 17.07 -0.28
C GLU A 126 -16.18 18.56 0.06
N GLN A 127 -15.62 19.01 1.18
CA GLN A 127 -15.67 20.41 1.60
C GLN A 127 -14.97 21.34 0.61
N LEU A 128 -13.74 20.98 0.19
CA LEU A 128 -12.99 21.74 -0.80
C LEU A 128 -13.79 21.90 -2.10
N LEU A 129 -14.36 20.81 -2.62
CA LEU A 129 -15.11 20.83 -3.87
C LEU A 129 -16.45 21.58 -3.76
N GLN A 130 -17.08 21.61 -2.59
CA GLN A 130 -18.31 22.40 -2.35
C GLN A 130 -18.04 23.90 -2.25
N GLN A 131 -16.87 24.29 -1.73
CA GLN A 131 -16.50 25.69 -1.51
C GLN A 131 -15.82 26.34 -2.73
N THR A 132 -15.55 25.55 -3.77
CA THR A 132 -14.81 25.98 -4.96
C THR A 132 -15.53 25.57 -6.23
N HIS A 133 -14.96 25.95 -7.38
CA HIS A 133 -15.44 25.53 -8.71
C HIS A 133 -14.53 24.46 -9.33
N ILE A 134 -13.78 23.72 -8.52
CA ILE A 134 -12.84 22.71 -8.99
C ILE A 134 -13.61 21.56 -9.66
N GLN A 135 -13.22 21.23 -10.88
CA GLN A 135 -13.75 20.13 -11.68
C GLN A 135 -12.71 19.04 -11.92
N GLY A 136 -11.43 19.40 -11.99
CA GLY A 136 -10.32 18.48 -12.21
C GLY A 136 -9.24 18.59 -11.14
N ILE A 137 -8.64 17.46 -10.75
CA ILE A 137 -7.55 17.41 -9.78
C ILE A 137 -6.35 16.69 -10.41
N ILE A 138 -5.22 17.39 -10.46
CA ILE A 138 -3.93 16.85 -10.87
C ILE A 138 -3.32 16.03 -9.71
N LEU A 139 -3.00 14.77 -9.99
CA LEU A 139 -2.53 13.77 -9.03
C LEU A 139 -1.23 13.10 -9.49
N GLY A 140 -0.35 12.83 -8.53
CA GLY A 140 0.95 12.15 -8.69
C GLY A 140 0.91 10.65 -8.90
N THR A 141 -0.23 10.08 -9.32
CA THR A 141 -0.41 8.63 -9.44
C THR A 141 0.35 8.09 -10.64
N ARG A 142 1.13 7.02 -10.43
CA ARG A 142 1.77 6.20 -11.48
C ARG A 142 1.13 4.82 -11.54
N ARG A 143 1.26 4.13 -12.68
CA ARG A 143 0.65 2.80 -12.92
C ARG A 143 1.09 1.73 -11.92
N GLY A 144 2.28 1.89 -11.31
CA GLY A 144 2.79 1.01 -10.27
C GLY A 144 2.25 1.30 -8.86
N ASP A 145 1.47 2.35 -8.67
CA ASP A 145 0.94 2.72 -7.36
C ASP A 145 -0.30 1.88 -6.97
N PRO A 146 -0.55 1.72 -5.65
CA PRO A 146 -1.78 1.09 -5.19
C PRO A 146 -3.02 1.80 -5.75
N ASN A 147 -4.00 1.04 -6.21
CA ASN A 147 -5.28 1.54 -6.78
C ASN A 147 -5.15 2.28 -8.12
N ALA A 148 -4.02 2.16 -8.83
CA ALA A 148 -3.81 2.76 -10.15
C ALA A 148 -4.19 1.86 -11.34
N ALA A 149 -4.46 0.57 -11.11
CA ALA A 149 -4.60 -0.45 -12.17
C ALA A 149 -5.62 -0.07 -13.26
N ASP A 150 -6.80 0.40 -12.84
CA ASP A 150 -7.90 0.76 -13.75
C ASP A 150 -7.96 2.27 -14.03
N GLN A 151 -6.93 3.03 -13.64
CA GLN A 151 -6.92 4.47 -13.89
C GLN A 151 -6.42 4.78 -15.29
N GLU A 152 -7.01 5.82 -15.88
CA GLU A 152 -6.55 6.44 -17.11
C GLU A 152 -5.93 7.80 -16.82
N THR A 153 -5.37 8.42 -17.86
CA THR A 153 -4.80 9.78 -17.76
C THR A 153 -5.85 10.81 -17.34
N PHE A 154 -7.08 10.65 -17.80
CA PHE A 154 -8.26 11.38 -17.33
C PHE A 154 -9.32 10.35 -16.96
N CYS A 155 -9.70 10.27 -15.70
CA CYS A 155 -10.79 9.39 -15.29
C CYS A 155 -11.62 10.02 -14.16
N PRO A 156 -12.93 9.74 -14.07
CA PRO A 156 -13.74 10.22 -12.96
C PRO A 156 -13.23 9.64 -11.63
N SER A 157 -13.54 10.34 -10.53
CA SER A 157 -13.38 9.79 -9.20
C SER A 157 -14.17 8.49 -9.02
N SER A 158 -13.68 7.61 -8.15
CA SER A 158 -14.30 6.31 -7.89
C SER A 158 -15.68 6.47 -7.25
N VAL A 159 -16.55 5.47 -7.43
CA VAL A 159 -17.87 5.42 -6.76
C VAL A 159 -17.71 5.62 -5.25
N GLY A 160 -18.54 6.50 -4.69
CA GLY A 160 -18.51 6.84 -3.26
C GLY A 160 -17.51 7.94 -2.88
N TRP A 161 -16.72 8.46 -3.82
CA TRP A 161 -15.96 9.72 -3.65
C TRP A 161 -16.76 10.91 -4.21
N PRO A 162 -16.49 12.14 -3.76
CA PRO A 162 -17.06 13.32 -4.41
C PRO A 162 -16.72 13.34 -5.91
N PRO A 163 -17.61 13.88 -6.76
CA PRO A 163 -17.39 13.88 -8.20
C PRO A 163 -16.31 14.90 -8.60
N PHE A 164 -15.24 14.42 -9.23
CA PHE A 164 -14.24 15.24 -9.89
C PHE A 164 -13.50 14.41 -10.96
N MET A 165 -12.81 15.07 -11.88
CA MET A 165 -11.93 14.42 -12.86
C MET A 165 -10.53 14.25 -12.26
N ARG A 166 -10.06 13.00 -12.13
CA ARG A 166 -8.64 12.72 -11.88
C ARG A 166 -7.84 12.99 -13.14
N ILE A 167 -6.75 13.74 -12.99
CA ILE A 167 -5.80 14.04 -14.05
C ILE A 167 -4.46 13.46 -13.60
N ASN A 168 -3.96 12.46 -14.31
CA ASN A 168 -2.73 11.71 -13.98
C ASN A 168 -1.66 11.91 -15.08
N PRO A 169 -0.97 13.07 -15.17
CA PRO A 169 -0.07 13.37 -16.28
C PRO A 169 1.14 12.44 -16.39
N ILE A 170 1.54 11.84 -15.26
CA ILE A 170 2.69 10.97 -15.14
C ILE A 170 2.31 9.49 -14.99
N LEU A 171 1.07 9.10 -15.31
CA LEU A 171 0.58 7.73 -15.09
C LEU A 171 1.51 6.64 -15.65
N ASP A 172 2.06 6.87 -16.84
CA ASP A 172 2.95 5.91 -17.53
C ASP A 172 4.45 6.10 -17.21
N TRP A 173 4.78 6.96 -16.24
CA TRP A 173 6.16 7.17 -15.83
C TRP A 173 6.63 6.03 -14.93
N SER A 174 7.85 5.58 -15.18
CA SER A 174 8.58 4.67 -14.30
C SER A 174 9.24 5.42 -13.15
N TYR A 175 9.76 4.68 -12.17
CA TYR A 175 10.60 5.22 -11.12
C TYR A 175 11.81 6.01 -11.65
N HIS A 176 12.45 5.49 -12.70
CA HIS A 176 13.61 6.13 -13.31
C HIS A 176 13.26 7.40 -14.09
N ASP A 177 12.04 7.52 -14.62
CA ASP A 177 11.59 8.77 -15.29
C ASP A 177 11.44 9.90 -14.28
N VAL A 178 10.91 9.60 -13.09
CA VAL A 178 10.75 10.56 -11.99
C VAL A 178 12.11 11.09 -11.56
N TRP A 179 13.06 10.20 -11.27
CA TRP A 179 14.42 10.62 -10.90
C TRP A 179 15.19 11.25 -12.04
N GLY A 180 15.02 10.75 -13.26
CA GLY A 180 15.60 11.35 -14.46
C GLY A 180 15.17 12.80 -14.62
N PHE A 181 13.90 13.12 -14.36
CA PHE A 181 13.40 14.50 -14.35
C PHE A 181 14.03 15.34 -13.24
N LEU A 182 13.95 14.85 -11.99
CA LEU A 182 14.42 15.60 -10.82
C LEU A 182 15.92 15.94 -10.95
N ASN A 183 16.72 14.97 -11.40
CA ASN A 183 18.15 15.14 -11.57
C ASN A 183 18.49 16.03 -12.77
N LEU A 184 17.85 15.82 -13.93
CA LEU A 184 18.09 16.63 -15.13
C LEU A 184 17.78 18.11 -14.89
N ALA A 185 16.66 18.39 -14.21
CA ALA A 185 16.20 19.75 -13.96
C ALA A 185 16.75 20.35 -12.66
N HIS A 186 17.63 19.64 -11.94
CA HIS A 186 18.17 20.03 -10.64
C HIS A 186 17.09 20.51 -9.65
N VAL A 187 15.96 19.80 -9.63
CA VAL A 187 14.82 20.14 -8.80
C VAL A 187 15.07 19.67 -7.36
N PRO A 188 15.00 20.56 -6.36
CA PRO A 188 15.08 20.15 -4.96
C PRO A 188 13.95 19.17 -4.60
N TYR A 189 14.27 18.19 -3.76
CA TYR A 189 13.33 17.21 -3.24
C TYR A 189 13.58 16.96 -1.74
N CYS A 190 12.63 16.31 -1.06
CA CYS A 190 12.76 16.01 0.37
C CYS A 190 14.02 15.18 0.67
N CYS A 191 14.79 15.60 1.67
CA CYS A 191 16.09 15.01 2.01
C CYS A 191 16.02 13.54 2.47
N LEU A 192 14.84 13.03 2.86
CA LEU A 192 14.67 11.61 3.19
C LEU A 192 15.02 10.69 2.01
N TYR A 193 14.85 11.16 0.77
CA TYR A 193 15.24 10.38 -0.39
C TYR A 193 16.77 10.17 -0.47
N ASP A 194 17.59 11.09 0.03
CA ASP A 194 19.05 10.91 0.12
C ASP A 194 19.45 9.92 1.21
N GLN A 195 18.54 9.69 2.18
CA GLN A 195 18.73 8.77 3.31
C GLN A 195 18.21 7.34 2.99
N GLY A 196 17.96 7.02 1.72
CA GLY A 196 17.55 5.69 1.27
C GLY A 196 16.05 5.41 1.32
N TYR A 197 15.21 6.39 1.65
CA TYR A 197 13.77 6.22 1.53
C TYR A 197 13.34 6.29 0.07
N THR A 198 12.61 5.29 -0.44
CA THR A 198 12.18 5.27 -1.85
C THR A 198 10.69 5.55 -2.05
N SER A 199 9.90 5.45 -0.98
CA SER A 199 8.48 5.75 -0.94
C SER A 199 8.11 6.29 0.44
N LEU A 200 7.42 7.43 0.52
CA LEU A 200 7.13 8.15 1.77
C LEU A 200 5.63 8.24 2.08
N GLY A 201 5.27 7.95 3.32
CA GLY A 201 3.92 8.11 3.88
C GLY A 201 4.07 8.18 5.39
N ALA A 202 3.28 7.48 6.19
CA ALA A 202 3.39 7.65 7.64
C ALA A 202 4.77 7.24 8.18
N VAL A 203 5.32 8.03 9.11
CA VAL A 203 6.56 7.75 9.86
C VAL A 203 6.53 6.32 10.39
N SER A 204 5.37 5.96 10.90
CA SER A 204 5.12 4.73 11.60
C SER A 204 5.08 3.47 10.73
N ASN A 205 5.06 3.59 9.40
CA ASN A 205 5.00 2.46 8.47
C ASN A 205 6.02 2.55 7.33
N THR A 206 7.02 3.40 7.48
CA THR A 206 7.98 3.70 6.42
C THR A 206 9.38 3.62 6.97
N VAL A 207 10.21 2.79 6.36
CA VAL A 207 11.64 2.62 6.68
C VAL A 207 12.49 2.83 5.42
N PRO A 208 13.80 3.11 5.55
CA PRO A 208 14.72 3.12 4.42
C PRO A 208 14.68 1.80 3.65
N ASN A 209 14.87 1.86 2.34
CA ASN A 209 14.80 0.69 1.48
C ASN A 209 16.03 -0.20 1.71
N SER A 210 15.83 -1.46 2.11
CA SER A 210 16.92 -2.40 2.37
C SER A 210 17.78 -2.69 1.13
N ALA A 211 17.23 -2.54 -0.07
CA ALA A 211 17.99 -2.68 -1.32
C ALA A 211 19.02 -1.57 -1.56
N LEU A 212 18.96 -0.47 -0.78
CA LEU A 212 19.91 0.64 -0.83
C LEU A 212 20.93 0.60 0.31
N ARG A 213 20.88 -0.42 1.17
CA ARG A 213 21.78 -0.52 2.32
C ARG A 213 23.21 -0.85 1.86
N LEU A 214 24.17 -0.06 2.33
CA LEU A 214 25.60 -0.20 2.06
C LEU A 214 26.28 -1.08 3.13
N GLU A 215 27.51 -1.53 2.85
CA GLU A 215 28.28 -2.42 3.74
C GLU A 215 28.57 -1.79 5.11
N ASP A 216 28.73 -0.47 5.17
CA ASP A 216 28.94 0.30 6.40
C ASP A 216 27.65 0.54 7.21
N GLY A 217 26.50 0.05 6.72
CA GLY A 217 25.20 0.18 7.35
C GLY A 217 24.45 1.48 6.99
N SER A 218 25.06 2.40 6.25
CA SER A 218 24.39 3.57 5.69
C SER A 218 23.53 3.19 4.47
N TYR A 219 22.83 4.15 3.88
CA TYR A 219 21.97 3.93 2.72
C TYR A 219 22.37 4.85 1.58
N ALA A 220 22.39 4.29 0.36
CA ALA A 220 22.50 5.07 -0.86
C ALA A 220 21.22 5.88 -1.13
N PRO A 221 21.31 7.02 -1.84
CA PRO A 221 20.16 7.80 -2.26
C PRO A 221 19.14 7.00 -3.08
N ALA A 222 17.87 7.40 -2.99
CA ALA A 222 16.73 6.74 -3.62
C ALA A 222 16.90 6.56 -5.13
N HIS A 223 17.46 7.56 -5.83
CA HIS A 223 17.68 7.49 -7.27
C HIS A 223 18.67 6.39 -7.70
N MET A 224 19.42 5.81 -6.76
CA MET A 224 20.32 4.67 -7.00
C MET A 224 19.64 3.30 -6.84
N LEU A 225 18.32 3.23 -6.62
CA LEU A 225 17.62 1.96 -6.46
C LEU A 225 17.76 1.09 -7.72
N PRO A 226 18.33 -0.12 -7.60
CA PRO A 226 18.65 -0.95 -8.78
C PRO A 226 17.41 -1.53 -9.45
N ASP A 227 16.35 -1.79 -8.69
CA ASP A 227 15.10 -2.35 -9.19
C ASP A 227 13.91 -1.50 -8.75
N ALA A 228 13.31 -0.79 -9.71
CA ALA A 228 12.13 0.04 -9.51
C ALA A 228 10.94 -0.72 -8.89
N ARG A 229 10.85 -2.04 -9.05
CA ARG A 229 9.78 -2.85 -8.42
C ARG A 229 9.89 -2.86 -6.90
N LEU A 230 11.07 -2.59 -6.37
CA LEU A 230 11.33 -2.49 -4.94
C LEU A 230 11.05 -1.11 -4.38
N GLU A 231 10.51 -0.16 -5.16
CA GLU A 231 10.23 1.21 -4.71
C GLU A 231 9.48 1.26 -3.37
N ARG A 232 8.54 0.33 -3.16
CA ARG A 232 7.70 0.28 -1.96
C ARG A 232 8.17 -0.75 -0.93
N ALA A 233 9.36 -1.34 -1.08
CA ALA A 233 9.88 -2.35 -0.15
C ALA A 233 10.10 -1.81 1.27
N GLY A 234 10.34 -0.50 1.42
CA GLY A 234 10.38 0.17 2.72
C GLY A 234 9.02 0.47 3.36
N ARG A 235 7.89 0.12 2.70
CA ARG A 235 6.54 0.31 3.23
C ARG A 235 6.10 -0.91 4.02
N GLN A 236 6.07 -0.78 5.33
CA GLN A 236 5.61 -1.83 6.21
C GLN A 236 4.07 -1.88 6.19
N SER A 237 3.51 -3.06 5.99
CA SER A 237 2.08 -3.26 6.23
C SER A 237 1.76 -3.12 7.72
N LYS A 238 0.49 -2.84 8.09
CA LYS A 238 0.03 -2.92 9.50
C LYS A 238 0.43 -4.24 10.16
N VAL A 239 0.57 -5.30 9.37
CA VAL A 239 0.94 -6.64 9.81
C VAL A 239 2.45 -6.77 10.05
N GLN A 240 3.30 -6.21 9.17
CA GLN A 240 4.75 -6.16 9.40
C GLN A 240 5.14 -5.32 10.62
N ARG A 241 4.35 -4.30 10.95
CA ARG A 241 4.58 -3.43 12.10
C ARG A 241 4.36 -4.11 13.46
N GLN A 242 3.35 -4.98 13.56
CA GLN A 242 3.15 -5.81 14.75
C GLN A 242 4.29 -6.83 14.96
N VAL A 243 4.98 -7.20 13.88
CA VAL A 243 6.10 -8.15 13.90
C VAL A 243 7.45 -7.44 14.19
N SER A 244 7.60 -6.17 13.84
CA SER A 244 8.82 -5.39 14.11
C SER A 244 8.85 -4.78 15.52
N GLU A 245 7.70 -4.36 16.07
CA GLU A 245 7.59 -3.88 17.46
C GLU A 245 7.65 -5.03 18.49
N ALA A 246 7.25 -6.25 18.11
CA ALA A 246 7.48 -7.46 18.88
C ALA A 246 8.81 -8.09 18.46
N GLY A 247 9.92 -7.54 18.95
CA GLY A 247 11.29 -7.82 18.51
C GLY A 247 11.57 -9.23 17.98
N SER A 248 12.22 -9.29 16.82
CA SER A 248 13.16 -10.31 16.34
C SER A 248 13.17 -11.65 17.12
N ALA A 249 12.07 -12.37 17.10
CA ALA A 249 12.05 -13.81 17.26
C ALA A 249 11.51 -14.35 15.94
N ASN A 250 12.29 -15.17 15.26
CA ASN A 250 11.90 -15.82 14.02
C ASN A 250 10.76 -16.81 14.36
N ARG A 251 9.52 -16.32 14.44
CA ARG A 251 8.37 -17.12 14.92
C ARG A 251 8.09 -18.25 13.94
N THR A 252 8.20 -19.46 14.43
CA THR A 252 8.11 -20.69 13.65
C THR A 252 6.76 -21.36 13.86
N ALA A 253 6.14 -21.76 12.75
CA ALA A 253 4.92 -22.55 12.75
C ALA A 253 5.18 -23.93 12.12
N ALA A 254 4.45 -24.94 12.59
CA ALA A 254 4.29 -26.21 11.92
C ALA A 254 2.82 -26.49 11.63
N LEU A 255 2.56 -27.12 10.48
CA LEU A 255 1.23 -27.58 10.10
C LEU A 255 1.16 -29.10 10.23
N LEU A 256 0.11 -29.61 10.87
CA LEU A 256 -0.21 -31.02 10.95
C LEU A 256 -1.57 -31.26 10.27
N ILE A 257 -1.53 -31.80 9.06
CA ILE A 257 -2.72 -32.15 8.29
C ILE A 257 -3.10 -33.59 8.62
N ILE A 258 -4.34 -33.82 9.00
CA ILE A 258 -4.85 -35.12 9.45
C ILE A 258 -5.95 -35.54 8.48
N GLY A 259 -5.77 -36.69 7.82
CA GLY A 259 -6.78 -37.22 6.90
C GLY A 259 -6.22 -38.32 5.98
N ASP A 260 -6.81 -39.51 6.05
CA ASP A 260 -6.48 -40.63 5.17
C ASP A 260 -6.77 -40.33 3.68
N GLU A 261 -7.75 -39.48 3.39
CA GLU A 261 -8.12 -39.02 2.05
C GLU A 261 -7.08 -38.10 1.40
N ILE A 262 -6.34 -37.33 2.22
CA ILE A 262 -5.23 -36.50 1.75
C ILE A 262 -4.05 -37.40 1.37
N LEU A 263 -3.72 -38.38 2.21
CA LEU A 263 -2.64 -39.34 1.95
C LEU A 263 -2.93 -40.26 0.77
N SER A 264 -4.20 -40.61 0.54
CA SER A 264 -4.63 -41.39 -0.62
C SER A 264 -4.89 -40.55 -1.88
N ALA A 265 -4.70 -39.23 -1.80
CA ALA A 265 -4.96 -38.26 -2.89
C ALA A 265 -6.40 -38.33 -3.44
N LYS A 266 -7.36 -38.81 -2.65
CA LYS A 266 -8.79 -38.76 -3.00
C LYS A 266 -9.33 -37.32 -2.94
N VAL A 267 -8.71 -36.49 -2.09
CA VAL A 267 -9.03 -35.09 -1.91
C VAL A 267 -7.74 -34.28 -2.03
N GLU A 268 -7.81 -33.14 -2.73
CA GLU A 268 -6.70 -32.20 -2.84
C GLU A 268 -6.58 -31.36 -1.56
N ASP A 269 -5.34 -31.20 -1.06
CA ASP A 269 -5.08 -30.41 0.13
C ASP A 269 -5.22 -28.90 -0.15
N ALA A 270 -6.35 -28.33 0.27
CA ALA A 270 -6.60 -26.89 0.25
C ALA A 270 -6.13 -26.16 1.52
N ASN A 271 -5.86 -26.89 2.62
CA ASN A 271 -5.56 -26.32 3.92
C ASN A 271 -4.13 -25.80 3.99
N THR A 272 -3.14 -26.61 3.58
CA THR A 272 -1.73 -26.21 3.57
C THR A 272 -1.48 -24.91 2.79
N PRO A 273 -1.90 -24.76 1.52
CA PRO A 273 -1.63 -23.53 0.78
C PRO A 273 -2.36 -22.31 1.37
N PHE A 274 -3.55 -22.49 1.94
CA PHE A 274 -4.25 -21.41 2.64
C PHE A 274 -3.49 -20.97 3.90
N LEU A 275 -3.20 -21.91 4.81
CA LEU A 275 -2.53 -21.62 6.07
C LEU A 275 -1.13 -21.03 5.89
N CYS A 276 -0.36 -21.54 4.92
CA CYS A 276 0.96 -20.99 4.59
C CYS A 276 0.87 -19.52 4.12
N ARG A 277 -0.16 -19.15 3.34
CA ARG A 277 -0.36 -17.76 2.90
C ARG A 277 -0.76 -16.86 4.08
N GLU A 278 -1.71 -17.29 4.90
CA GLU A 278 -2.20 -16.51 6.04
C GLU A 278 -1.09 -16.30 7.09
N LEU A 279 -0.38 -17.37 7.47
CA LEU A 279 0.72 -17.31 8.43
C LEU A 279 1.87 -16.43 7.94
N ARG A 280 2.22 -16.53 6.66
CA ARG A 280 3.21 -15.66 6.05
C ARG A 280 2.76 -14.21 6.04
N ALA A 281 1.47 -13.96 5.78
CA ALA A 281 0.90 -12.62 5.84
C ALA A 281 1.05 -12.02 7.23
N ILE A 282 0.91 -12.83 8.29
CA ILE A 282 1.09 -12.44 9.70
C ILE A 282 2.52 -12.58 10.26
N GLY A 283 3.52 -12.80 9.40
CA GLY A 283 4.94 -12.80 9.78
C GLY A 283 5.43 -14.07 10.49
N TRP A 284 4.70 -15.18 10.39
CA TRP A 284 5.15 -16.48 10.85
C TRP A 284 5.79 -17.27 9.70
N THR A 285 6.88 -17.98 10.01
CA THR A 285 7.54 -18.87 9.05
C THR A 285 7.07 -20.29 9.29
N VAL A 286 6.39 -20.88 8.30
CA VAL A 286 6.04 -22.31 8.34
C VAL A 286 7.29 -23.12 7.98
N ASN A 287 7.89 -23.79 8.97
CA ASN A 287 9.13 -24.55 8.79
C ASN A 287 8.87 -26.01 8.42
N LYS A 288 7.69 -26.55 8.78
CA LYS A 288 7.35 -27.94 8.54
C LYS A 288 5.86 -28.13 8.32
N VAL A 289 5.53 -28.98 7.34
CA VAL A 289 4.19 -29.51 7.13
C VAL A 289 4.29 -31.03 7.23
N VAL A 290 3.41 -31.63 8.00
CA VAL A 290 3.30 -33.09 8.15
C VAL A 290 1.88 -33.49 7.83
N VAL A 291 1.71 -34.54 7.03
CA VAL A 291 0.41 -35.16 6.77
C VAL A 291 0.41 -36.52 7.45
N VAL A 292 -0.58 -36.79 8.30
CA VAL A 292 -0.73 -38.05 9.05
C VAL A 292 -2.10 -38.68 8.82
N ARG A 293 -2.16 -39.97 9.12
CA ARG A 293 -3.40 -40.76 9.13
C ARG A 293 -4.28 -40.38 10.32
N ASP A 294 -5.57 -40.70 10.24
CA ASP A 294 -6.52 -40.66 11.36
C ASP A 294 -6.23 -41.78 12.38
N ASP A 295 -5.06 -41.69 13.02
CA ASP A 295 -4.58 -42.62 14.02
C ASP A 295 -4.10 -41.85 15.26
N VAL A 296 -4.60 -42.26 16.43
CA VAL A 296 -4.33 -41.56 17.70
C VAL A 296 -2.84 -41.49 18.00
N LEU A 297 -2.10 -42.58 17.80
CA LEU A 297 -0.67 -42.64 18.11
C LEU A 297 0.14 -41.78 17.14
N ALA A 298 -0.16 -41.85 15.84
CA ALA A 298 0.49 -41.05 14.82
C ALA A 298 0.31 -39.54 15.08
N ILE A 299 -0.92 -39.11 15.37
CA ILE A 299 -1.24 -37.72 15.70
C ILE A 299 -0.50 -37.30 16.98
N CYS A 300 -0.59 -38.09 18.06
CA CYS A 300 0.08 -37.78 19.33
C CYS A 300 1.58 -37.59 19.18
N GLN A 301 2.25 -38.50 18.47
CA GLN A 301 3.69 -38.45 18.27
C GLN A 301 4.11 -37.19 17.51
N GLU A 302 3.40 -36.86 16.43
CA GLU A 302 3.74 -35.70 15.61
C GLU A 302 3.40 -34.39 16.31
N VAL A 303 2.28 -34.29 17.04
CA VAL A 303 1.98 -33.12 17.87
C VAL A 303 3.09 -32.87 18.88
N ARG A 304 3.50 -33.89 19.65
CA ARG A 304 4.59 -33.75 20.64
C ARG A 304 5.90 -33.33 19.99
N ARG A 305 6.25 -33.95 18.84
CA ARG A 305 7.48 -33.66 18.10
C ARG A 305 7.49 -32.25 17.52
N LEU A 306 6.36 -31.79 16.97
CA LEU A 306 6.22 -30.47 16.37
C LEU A 306 6.19 -29.38 17.45
N SER A 307 5.44 -29.58 18.53
CA SER A 307 5.32 -28.63 19.64
C SER A 307 6.65 -28.45 20.41
N ALA A 308 7.53 -29.46 20.41
CA ALA A 308 8.87 -29.33 20.99
C ALA A 308 9.84 -28.50 20.12
N ALA A 309 9.54 -28.32 18.83
CA ALA A 309 10.47 -27.76 17.85
C ALA A 309 9.99 -26.44 17.20
N HIS A 310 8.75 -26.02 17.47
CA HIS A 310 8.13 -24.84 16.85
C HIS A 310 7.32 -24.06 17.89
N ASP A 311 7.14 -22.76 17.64
CA ASP A 311 6.42 -21.86 18.54
C ASP A 311 4.89 -22.08 18.49
N ILE A 312 4.37 -22.52 17.33
CA ILE A 312 2.97 -22.92 17.17
C ILE A 312 2.84 -24.16 16.29
N VAL A 313 1.87 -25.02 16.61
CA VAL A 313 1.42 -26.11 15.77
C VAL A 313 -0.04 -25.90 15.44
N ILE A 314 -0.37 -25.87 14.14
CA ILE A 314 -1.75 -25.76 13.66
C ILE A 314 -2.14 -27.10 13.05
N THR A 315 -3.23 -27.67 13.55
CA THR A 315 -3.81 -28.90 13.04
C THR A 315 -4.98 -28.59 12.11
N ALA A 316 -5.11 -29.33 11.01
CA ALA A 316 -6.26 -29.22 10.12
C ALA A 316 -6.71 -30.61 9.64
N GLY A 317 -8.02 -30.86 9.72
CA GLY A 317 -8.63 -32.15 9.36
C GLY A 317 -9.11 -32.95 10.58
N GLY A 318 -9.94 -33.97 10.31
CA GLY A 318 -10.43 -34.94 11.30
C GLY A 318 -11.33 -34.38 12.41
N LEU A 319 -12.12 -33.33 12.14
CA LEU A 319 -13.12 -32.73 13.05
C LEU A 319 -14.57 -33.04 12.61
N GLY A 320 -14.77 -34.03 11.75
CA GLY A 320 -16.09 -34.41 11.31
C GLY A 320 -16.92 -35.06 12.43
N PRO A 321 -18.20 -35.35 12.14
CA PRO A 321 -19.05 -36.15 13.03
C PRO A 321 -18.83 -37.65 12.84
N THR A 322 -17.86 -38.09 12.02
CA THR A 322 -17.74 -39.50 11.69
C THR A 322 -17.01 -40.25 12.82
N LEU A 323 -17.34 -41.54 12.96
CA LEU A 323 -16.88 -42.33 14.11
C LEU A 323 -15.36 -42.59 14.10
N ASP A 324 -14.74 -42.42 12.93
CA ASP A 324 -13.31 -42.49 12.66
C ASP A 324 -12.53 -41.19 12.93
N ASP A 325 -13.22 -40.07 13.19
CA ASP A 325 -12.58 -38.82 13.60
C ASP A 325 -11.99 -38.94 15.03
N VAL A 326 -10.67 -39.08 15.11
CA VAL A 326 -9.92 -39.26 16.38
C VAL A 326 -9.09 -38.03 16.78
N THR A 327 -9.11 -36.97 15.98
CA THR A 327 -8.23 -35.79 16.12
C THR A 327 -8.28 -35.14 17.49
N MET A 328 -9.47 -34.81 18.01
CA MET A 328 -9.58 -34.11 19.30
C MET A 328 -9.14 -34.99 20.48
N ALA A 329 -9.42 -36.30 20.42
CA ALA A 329 -8.98 -37.26 21.42
C ALA A 329 -7.45 -37.38 21.42
N ALA A 330 -6.86 -37.50 20.23
CA ALA A 330 -5.41 -37.57 20.07
C ALA A 330 -4.72 -36.26 20.49
N LEU A 331 -5.29 -35.09 20.18
CA LEU A 331 -4.74 -33.81 20.62
C LEU A 331 -4.77 -33.69 22.14
N ALA A 332 -5.88 -34.05 22.77
CA ALA A 332 -6.02 -34.02 24.22
C ALA A 332 -5.00 -34.96 24.90
N GLU A 333 -4.79 -36.16 24.36
CA GLU A 333 -3.75 -37.08 24.84
C GLU A 333 -2.32 -36.55 24.60
N ALA A 334 -2.10 -35.87 23.47
CA ALA A 334 -0.79 -35.30 23.15
C ALA A 334 -0.37 -34.21 24.15
N VAL A 335 -1.33 -33.40 24.62
CA VAL A 335 -1.12 -32.29 25.56
C VAL A 335 -1.45 -32.62 27.03
N ASP A 336 -1.72 -33.90 27.34
CA ASP A 336 -2.10 -34.39 28.67
C ASP A 336 -3.29 -33.64 29.30
N GLN A 337 -4.34 -33.42 28.50
CA GLN A 337 -5.57 -32.76 28.94
C GLN A 337 -6.79 -33.66 28.78
N ARG A 338 -7.82 -33.38 29.58
CA ARG A 338 -9.13 -34.02 29.43
C ARG A 338 -9.97 -33.23 28.44
N LEU A 339 -10.77 -33.94 27.65
CA LEU A 339 -11.81 -33.32 26.84
C LEU A 339 -13.03 -33.01 27.70
N ALA A 340 -13.62 -31.85 27.50
CA ALA A 340 -14.93 -31.49 28.04
C ALA A 340 -15.77 -30.79 26.96
N LEU A 341 -17.09 -30.90 27.10
CA LEU A 341 -18.02 -30.16 26.26
C LEU A 341 -17.85 -28.66 26.45
N HIS A 342 -17.51 -27.96 25.37
CA HIS A 342 -17.38 -26.51 25.38
C HIS A 342 -18.75 -25.84 25.19
N PRO A 343 -19.29 -25.09 26.18
CA PRO A 343 -20.68 -24.62 26.15
C PRO A 343 -21.04 -23.78 24.91
N GLN A 344 -20.11 -22.97 24.42
CA GLN A 344 -20.34 -22.14 23.23
C GLN A 344 -20.35 -22.96 21.93
N LEU A 345 -19.53 -24.01 21.84
CA LEU A 345 -19.50 -24.89 20.67
C LEU A 345 -20.76 -25.75 20.65
N GLU A 346 -21.13 -26.30 21.81
CA GLU A 346 -22.36 -27.05 21.97
C GLU A 346 -23.58 -26.23 21.52
N SER A 347 -23.69 -24.97 21.97
CA SER A 347 -24.77 -24.06 21.56
C SER A 347 -24.80 -23.85 20.04
N ARG A 348 -23.64 -23.67 19.40
CA ARG A 348 -23.54 -23.51 17.93
C ARG A 348 -23.95 -24.77 17.18
N ILE A 349 -23.54 -25.94 17.66
CA ILE A 349 -23.91 -27.23 17.07
C ILE A 349 -25.41 -27.47 17.20
N ARG A 350 -25.98 -27.27 18.40
CA ARG A 350 -27.42 -27.39 18.62
C ARG A 350 -28.22 -26.41 17.76
N LYS A 351 -27.73 -25.18 17.58
CA LYS A 351 -28.36 -24.21 16.67
C LYS A 351 -28.32 -24.64 15.21
N LYS A 352 -27.24 -25.31 14.77
CA LYS A 352 -27.07 -25.76 13.39
C LYS A 352 -27.90 -27.00 13.06
N PHE A 353 -27.98 -27.98 13.96
CA PHE A 353 -28.64 -29.26 13.73
C PHE A 353 -30.04 -29.36 14.35
N GLY A 354 -30.41 -28.46 15.26
CA GLY A 354 -31.74 -28.42 15.89
C GLY A 354 -32.10 -29.75 16.55
N ASP A 355 -33.31 -30.22 16.27
CA ASP A 355 -33.84 -31.48 16.79
C ASP A 355 -33.10 -32.72 16.26
N ASN A 356 -32.28 -32.58 15.20
CA ASN A 356 -31.47 -33.65 14.62
C ASN A 356 -30.06 -33.73 15.24
N THR A 357 -29.83 -33.09 16.40
CA THR A 357 -28.54 -33.15 17.08
C THR A 357 -28.29 -34.56 17.64
N THR A 358 -27.22 -35.21 17.20
CA THR A 358 -26.82 -36.55 17.67
C THR A 358 -25.66 -36.44 18.66
N SER A 359 -25.35 -37.53 19.38
CA SER A 359 -24.15 -37.62 20.21
C SER A 359 -22.86 -37.42 19.40
N ALA A 360 -22.83 -37.90 18.15
CA ALA A 360 -21.72 -37.67 17.23
C ALA A 360 -21.54 -36.18 16.88
N HIS A 361 -22.64 -35.44 16.67
CA HIS A 361 -22.58 -33.99 16.50
C HIS A 361 -22.04 -33.28 17.75
N LEU A 362 -22.46 -33.70 18.95
CA LEU A 362 -21.99 -33.11 20.20
C LEU A 362 -20.50 -33.36 20.47
N LYS A 363 -19.95 -34.46 19.95
CA LYS A 363 -18.52 -34.80 20.05
C LYS A 363 -17.63 -33.72 19.39
N MET A 364 -18.12 -33.05 18.34
CA MET A 364 -17.41 -31.93 17.69
C MET A 364 -17.36 -30.65 18.56
N ALA A 365 -18.10 -30.60 19.67
CA ALA A 365 -18.03 -29.53 20.66
C ALA A 365 -17.14 -29.87 21.86
N GLU A 366 -16.51 -31.04 21.88
CA GLU A 366 -15.52 -31.39 22.89
C GLU A 366 -14.21 -30.63 22.61
N ALA A 367 -13.65 -30.01 23.65
CA ALA A 367 -12.37 -29.31 23.60
C ALA A 367 -11.52 -29.65 24.84
N PRO A 368 -10.18 -29.60 24.75
CA PRO A 368 -9.31 -29.78 25.90
C PRO A 368 -9.60 -28.73 27.00
N THR A 369 -9.56 -29.14 28.28
CA THR A 369 -9.92 -28.29 29.43
C THR A 369 -8.86 -27.26 29.85
N GLY A 370 -7.80 -27.05 29.06
CA GLY A 370 -6.72 -26.10 29.34
C GLY A 370 -7.17 -24.64 29.24
N LYS A 371 -6.53 -23.75 30.01
CA LYS A 371 -6.80 -22.30 29.99
C LYS A 371 -6.54 -21.71 28.60
N GLU A 372 -7.50 -20.92 28.12
CA GLU A 372 -7.44 -20.10 26.89
C GLU A 372 -6.17 -19.23 26.81
#